data_AF-J5KEN2-F1
#
_entry.id   AF-J5KEN2-F1
#
_cell.length_a   1.000
_cell.length_b   1.000
_cell.length_c   1.000
_cell.angle_alpha   90.00
_cell.angle_beta   90.00
_cell.angle_gamma   90.00
#
_symmetry.space_group_name_H-M   'P 1'
#
loop_
_entity.id
_entity.type
_entity.pdbx_description
1 polymer ?
#
loop_
_entity_poly.entity_id
_entity_poly.type
_entity_poly.pdbx_seq_one_letter_code
_entity_poly.pdbx_strand_id
1 'polypeptide(L)' 'MDSGIKVIEGDFNYNELQKATSAWLTSSTKGMAPIKNIINIEHSLSVDDSLYMSCKEIFDAKFFI' A
#
# COMPACT_ATOMS: atom_id res chain seq x y z
N MET A 1 10.72 1.43 -17.71
CA MET A 1 11.25 2.52 -16.86
C MET A 1 11.10 2.05 -15.44
N ASP A 2 12.19 2.05 -14.67
CA ASP A 2 12.16 1.77 -13.24
C ASP A 2 11.46 2.95 -12.54
N SER A 3 10.50 2.69 -11.65
CA SER A 3 9.66 3.76 -11.06
C SER A 3 10.40 4.60 -10.02
N GLY A 4 11.64 4.24 -9.68
CA GLY A 4 12.42 4.87 -8.61
C GLY A 4 11.88 4.58 -7.20
N ILE A 5 10.85 3.73 -7.09
CA ILE A 5 10.27 3.32 -5.82
C ILE A 5 11.20 2.30 -5.17
N LYS A 6 11.75 2.66 -4.01
CA LYS A 6 12.58 1.76 -3.23
C LYS A 6 11.71 0.73 -2.52
N VAL A 7 11.87 -0.53 -2.89
CA VAL A 7 11.16 -1.66 -2.26
C VAL A 7 12.08 -2.36 -1.28
N ILE A 8 11.54 -2.72 -0.11
CA ILE A 8 12.25 -3.48 0.93
C ILE A 8 11.34 -4.63 1.33
N GLU A 9 11.90 -5.85 1.32
CA GLU A 9 11.23 -7.05 1.82
C GLU A 9 11.83 -7.43 3.17
N GLY A 10 10.97 -7.75 4.15
CA GLY A 10 11.38 -8.10 5.50
C GLY A 10 10.22 -8.20 6.46
N ASP A 11 10.54 -8.52 7.71
CA ASP A 11 9.57 -8.59 8.80
C ASP A 11 9.39 -7.21 9.43
N PHE A 12 8.15 -6.71 9.39
CA PHE A 12 7.76 -5.44 10.01
C PHE A 12 6.77 -5.72 11.13
N ASN A 13 6.97 -5.08 12.28
CA ASN A 13 6.09 -5.27 13.43
C ASN A 13 5.01 -4.17 13.50
N TYR A 14 4.15 -4.27 14.52
CA TYR A 14 2.99 -3.38 14.66
C TYR A 14 3.36 -1.89 14.80
N ASN A 15 4.52 -1.56 15.39
CA ASN A 15 4.96 -0.17 15.57
C ASN A 15 5.31 0.48 14.24
N GLU A 16 5.87 -0.28 13.29
CA GLU A 16 6.11 0.20 11.93
C GLU A 16 4.79 0.43 11.20
N LEU A 17 3.83 -0.48 11.35
CA LEU A 17 2.50 -0.33 10.76
C LEU A 17 1.78 0.93 11.28
N GLN A 18 1.93 1.27 12.56
CA GLN A 18 1.37 2.51 13.14
C GLN A 18 1.93 3.79 12.51
N LYS A 19 3.19 3.75 12.04
CA LYS A 19 3.87 4.90 11.42
C LYS A 19 3.64 4.99 9.91
N ALA A 20 3.02 3.97 9.31
CA ALA A 20 2.73 3.97 7.89
C ALA A 20 1.69 5.04 7.53
N THR A 21 1.90 5.72 6.39
CA THR A 21 0.94 6.69 5.83
C THR A 21 -0.10 6.03 4.95
N SER A 22 0.16 4.79 4.48
CA SER A 22 -0.79 3.97 3.73
C SER A 22 -0.46 2.49 3.90
N ALA A 23 -1.48 1.65 3.74
CA ALA A 23 -1.38 0.20 3.78
C ALA A 23 -2.45 -0.39 2.86
N TRP A 24 -2.15 -1.52 2.22
CA TRP A 24 -3.07 -2.19 1.31
C TRP A 24 -2.87 -3.70 1.33
N LEU A 25 -3.90 -4.41 0.87
CA LEU A 25 -3.84 -5.84 0.62
C LEU A 25 -3.81 -6.07 -0.89
N THR A 26 -3.16 -7.16 -1.31
CA THR A 26 -3.14 -7.57 -2.71
C THR A 26 -3.80 -8.93 -2.87
N SER A 27 -4.55 -9.12 -3.95
CA SER A 27 -5.04 -10.44 -4.35
C SER A 27 -5.19 -10.53 -5.87
N SER A 28 -5.20 -11.76 -6.40
CA SER A 28 -5.39 -12.01 -7.82
C SER A 28 -6.78 -11.58 -8.33
N THR A 29 -7.78 -11.52 -7.45
CA THR A 29 -9.17 -11.21 -7.83
C THR A 29 -9.57 -9.76 -7.59
N LYS A 30 -8.90 -9.06 -6.66
CA LYS A 30 -9.22 -7.68 -6.31
C LYS A 30 -8.09 -6.69 -6.61
N GLY A 31 -6.94 -7.17 -7.08
CA GLY A 31 -5.77 -6.33 -7.31
C GLY A 31 -5.27 -5.74 -5.99
N MET A 32 -5.03 -4.43 -5.97
CA MET A 32 -4.65 -3.67 -4.78
C MET A 32 -5.88 -3.02 -4.12
N ALA A 33 -6.10 -3.33 -2.84
CA ALA A 33 -7.20 -2.79 -2.03
C ALA A 33 -6.65 -2.03 -0.81
N PRO A 34 -6.92 -0.72 -0.67
CA PRO A 34 -6.36 0.08 0.42
C PRO A 34 -7.09 -0.20 1.73
N ILE A 35 -6.34 -0.15 2.83
CA ILE A 35 -6.87 -0.27 4.19
C ILE A 35 -7.27 1.11 4.68
N LYS A 36 -8.56 1.28 4.98
CA LYS A 36 -9.13 2.54 5.50
C LYS A 36 -9.04 2.68 7.01
N ASN A 37 -9.13 1.55 7.73
CA ASN A 37 -9.16 1.54 9.18
C ASN A 37 -8.56 0.24 9.72
N ILE A 38 -7.80 0.33 10.81
CA ILE A 38 -7.31 -0.81 11.59
C ILE A 38 -7.86 -0.69 13.01
N ILE A 39 -8.64 -1.68 13.43
CA ILE A 39 -9.30 -1.68 14.74
C ILE A 39 -8.25 -1.77 15.85
N ASN A 40 -8.48 -1.04 16.95
CA ASN A 40 -7.60 -0.99 18.13
C ASN A 40 -6.20 -0.40 17.86
N ILE A 41 -6.02 0.30 16.74
CA ILE A 41 -4.77 0.97 16.39
C ILE A 41 -5.10 2.40 15.98
N GLU A 42 -4.53 3.37 16.68
CA GLU A 42 -4.51 4.75 16.20
C GLU A 42 -3.55 4.84 15.01
N HIS A 43 -4.03 5.33 13.87
CA HIS A 43 -3.25 5.41 12.64
C HIS A 43 -3.60 6.63 11.80
N SER A 44 -2.70 7.00 10.88
CA SER A 44 -2.88 8.11 9.93
C SER A 44 -3.02 7.65 8.48
N LEU A 45 -3.39 6.38 8.26
CA LEU A 45 -3.56 5.80 6.93
C LEU A 45 -4.47 6.64 6.03
N SER A 46 -3.97 6.97 4.85
CA SER A 46 -4.69 7.64 3.78
C SER A 46 -4.87 6.69 2.59
N VAL A 47 -6.08 6.66 2.05
CA VAL A 47 -6.36 5.97 0.78
C VAL A 47 -5.94 6.78 -0.45
N ASP A 48 -5.61 8.05 -0.24
CA ASP A 48 -5.16 9.00 -1.27
C ASP A 48 -3.66 9.31 -1.12
N ASP A 49 -2.91 8.46 -0.40
CA ASP A 49 -1.46 8.57 -0.27
C ASP A 49 -0.80 8.51 -1.65
N SER A 50 0.09 9.45 -1.94
CA SER A 50 0.68 9.61 -3.27
C SER A 50 1.51 8.39 -3.69
N LEU A 51 2.23 7.76 -2.75
CA LEU A 51 3.03 6.58 -3.05
C LEU A 51 2.14 5.37 -3.32
N TYR A 52 1.06 5.21 -2.55
CA TYR A 52 0.05 4.18 -2.82
C TYR A 52 -0.57 4.36 -4.20
N MET A 53 -0.98 5.59 -4.56
CA MET A 53 -1.58 5.87 -5.87
C MET A 53 -0.62 5.56 -7.02
N SER A 54 0.66 5.96 -6.90
CA SER A 54 1.68 5.59 -7.89
C SER A 54 1.89 4.07 -8.00
N CYS A 55 1.93 3.36 -6.87
CA CYS A 55 2.02 1.89 -6.86
C CYS A 55 0.80 1.25 -7.54
N LYS A 56 -0.40 1.77 -7.28
CA LYS A 56 -1.65 1.28 -7.87
C LYS A 56 -1.67 1.49 -9.38
N GLU A 57 -1.28 2.67 -9.86
CA GLU A 57 -1.21 2.95 -11.30
C GLU A 57 -0.25 1.99 -12.02
N ILE A 58 0.93 1.74 -11.44
CA ILE A 58 1.90 0.78 -11.99
C ILE A 58 1.34 -0.65 -12.00
N PHE A 59 0.66 -1.06 -10.93
CA PHE A 59 0.06 -2.38 -10.84
C PHE A 59 -1.08 -2.56 -11.84
N ASP A 60 -2.02 -1.61 -11.89
CA ASP A 60 -3.18 -1.67 -12.77
C ASP A 60 -2.76 -1.64 -14.25
N ALA A 61 -1.77 -0.82 -14.60
CA ALA A 61 -1.20 -0.78 -15.96
C ALA A 61 -0.55 -2.10 -16.39
N LYS A 62 -0.16 -2.96 -15.45
CA LYS A 62 0.46 -4.26 -15.74
C LYS A 62 -0.55 -5.41 -15.83
N PHE A 63 -1.65 -5.33 -15.07
CA PHE A 63 -2.54 -6.48 -14.86
C PHE A 63 -3.99 -6.25 -15.31
N PHE A 64 -4.42 -5.02 -15.56
CA PHE A 64 -5.82 -4.70 -15.87
C PHE A 64 -6.01 -3.75 -17.08
N ILE A 65 -4.94 -3.19 -17.65
CA ILE A 65 -4.97 -2.31 -18.84
C ILE A 65 -4.22 -2.98 -19.98
#